data_AF-A0A3L7UVA4-F1
#
_entry.id   AF-A0A3L7UVA4-F1
#
_cell.length_a   1.000
_cell.length_b   1.000
_cell.length_c   1.000
_cell.angle_alpha   90.00
_cell.angle_beta   90.00
_cell.angle_gamma   90.00
#
_symmetry.space_group_name_H-M   'P 1'
#
loop_
_entity.id
_entity.type
_entity.pdbx_description
1 polymer ?
#
loop_
_entity_poly.entity_id
_entity_poly.type
_entity_poly.pdbx_seq_one_letter_code
_entity_poly.pdbx_strand_id
1 'polypeptide(L)'
;MAEVLPKLLRQAAAHPYTLLFATISGAHLYGFPSPDSDFDLRGVHLLPLRDVVGMHDVEETVEKSGIHDGLEIDLVTHDAKKFFGLMLKKNGYVLEQLLSPLIVLTTPEHEELKCIAADCITKHHAHHYFGFAETQWKLFLKADPPHVKPLLYVYRVLLTGIHLMRTGQIEANLVRLNDDAKLPYIPELIARKTGGPEKGRLEEADLKFYEAEYKRLRSVLQTAFEESRLPEVPNADAALNNLLIRVRLKSN
;
A
#
# COMPACT_ATOMS: atom_id res chain seq x y z
N MET A 1 14.53 -13.37 2.72
CA MET A 1 13.10 -13.70 2.96
C MET A 1 12.91 -15.08 3.58
N ALA A 2 13.65 -16.12 3.19
CA ALA A 2 13.49 -17.49 3.71
C ALA A 2 13.56 -17.61 5.25
N GLU A 3 14.45 -16.88 5.92
CA GLU A 3 14.56 -16.90 7.40
C GLU A 3 13.54 -16.00 8.12
N VAL A 4 13.00 -15.01 7.40
CA VAL A 4 12.08 -14.00 7.93
C VAL A 4 10.64 -14.52 7.88
N LEU A 5 10.26 -15.18 6.79
CA LEU A 5 8.89 -15.64 6.55
C LEU A 5 8.34 -16.53 7.68
N PRO A 6 9.08 -17.51 8.25
CA PRO A 6 8.59 -18.28 9.39
C PRO A 6 8.29 -17.43 10.64
N LYS A 7 9.03 -16.33 10.86
CA LYS A 7 8.79 -15.40 11.98
C LYS A 7 7.52 -14.58 11.74
N LEU A 8 7.34 -14.06 10.52
CA LEU A 8 6.12 -13.33 10.13
C LEU A 8 4.88 -14.22 10.17
N LEU A 9 5.00 -15.49 9.73
CA LEU A 9 3.94 -16.49 9.83
C LEU A 9 3.52 -16.73 11.28
N ARG A 10 4.45 -16.80 12.23
CA ARG A 10 4.11 -16.92 13.66
C ARG A 10 3.33 -15.70 14.17
N GLN A 11 3.70 -14.50 13.74
CA GLN A 11 2.94 -13.30 14.11
C GLN A 11 1.55 -13.28 13.51
N ALA A 12 1.40 -13.68 12.24
CA ALA A 12 0.09 -13.83 11.60
C ALA A 12 -0.76 -14.90 12.30
N ALA A 13 -0.17 -16.03 12.67
CA ALA A 13 -0.86 -17.11 13.39
C ALA A 13 -1.26 -16.74 14.83
N ALA A 14 -0.55 -15.80 15.46
CA ALA A 14 -0.87 -15.27 16.78
C ALA A 14 -1.95 -14.15 16.74
N HIS A 15 -2.48 -13.83 15.56
CA HIS A 15 -3.55 -12.85 15.43
C HIS A 15 -4.82 -13.32 16.15
N PRO A 16 -5.54 -12.44 16.89
CA PRO A 16 -6.69 -12.85 17.71
C PRO A 16 -7.92 -13.30 16.89
N TYR A 17 -7.93 -13.01 15.60
CA TYR A 17 -9.01 -13.35 14.66
C TYR A 17 -8.48 -14.12 13.46
N THR A 18 -9.34 -14.92 12.83
CA THR A 18 -9.04 -15.59 11.57
C THR A 18 -8.68 -14.57 10.48
N LEU A 19 -7.52 -14.73 9.86
CA LEU A 19 -7.07 -13.90 8.76
C LEU A 19 -7.53 -14.47 7.42
N LEU A 20 -8.08 -13.62 6.54
CA LEU A 20 -8.23 -13.95 5.12
C LEU A 20 -6.89 -13.85 4.41
N PHE A 21 -6.08 -12.85 4.77
CA PHE A 21 -4.71 -12.74 4.30
C PHE A 21 -3.88 -11.84 5.21
N ALA A 22 -2.55 -11.99 5.09
CA ALA A 22 -1.57 -11.04 5.54
C ALA A 22 -0.46 -10.92 4.48
N THR A 23 -0.12 -9.68 4.14
CA THR A 23 0.90 -9.33 3.14
C THR A 23 1.88 -8.32 3.72
N ILE A 24 3.09 -8.30 3.19
CA ILE A 24 4.06 -7.25 3.49
C ILE A 24 3.75 -6.02 2.63
N SER A 25 3.72 -4.85 3.26
CA SER A 25 3.62 -3.53 2.62
C SER A 25 4.92 -2.74 2.85
N GLY A 26 4.84 -1.41 2.86
CA GLY A 26 5.97 -0.59 3.30
C GLY A 26 7.17 -0.60 2.37
N ALA A 27 8.34 -0.24 2.91
CA ALA A 27 9.56 -0.10 2.13
C ALA A 27 9.94 -1.39 1.35
N HIS A 28 9.58 -2.56 1.89
CA HIS A 28 9.75 -3.86 1.23
C HIS A 28 8.90 -3.99 -0.04
N LEU A 29 7.61 -3.66 0.02
CA LEU A 29 6.74 -3.63 -1.15
C LEU A 29 7.18 -2.56 -2.15
N TYR A 30 7.54 -1.38 -1.64
CA TYR A 30 7.84 -0.21 -2.48
C TYR A 30 9.21 -0.26 -3.17
N GLY A 31 10.05 -1.25 -2.86
CA GLY A 31 11.29 -1.52 -3.58
C GLY A 31 12.51 -0.73 -3.07
N PHE A 32 12.46 -0.21 -1.85
CA PHE A 32 13.59 0.47 -1.22
C PHE A 32 13.72 0.14 0.27
N PRO A 33 13.72 -1.14 0.71
CA PRO A 33 13.98 -1.50 2.10
C PRO A 33 15.44 -1.19 2.47
N SER A 34 15.65 -0.68 3.68
CA SER A 34 16.97 -0.54 4.32
C SER A 34 17.15 -1.68 5.33
N PRO A 35 18.38 -1.96 5.80
CA PRO A 35 18.62 -3.04 6.76
C PRO A 35 17.84 -2.92 8.07
N ASP A 36 17.46 -1.70 8.45
CA ASP A 36 16.67 -1.32 9.61
C ASP A 36 15.18 -1.07 9.29
N SER A 37 14.70 -1.44 8.09
CA SER A 37 13.28 -1.30 7.78
C SER A 37 12.43 -2.27 8.59
N ASP A 38 11.33 -1.74 9.10
CA ASP A 38 10.25 -2.47 9.72
C ASP A 38 9.51 -3.35 8.69
N PHE A 39 8.93 -4.44 9.20
CA PHE A 39 8.02 -5.26 8.43
C PHE A 39 6.59 -4.79 8.65
N ASP A 40 6.12 -3.93 7.76
CA ASP A 40 4.72 -3.54 7.65
C ASP A 40 3.86 -4.75 7.23
N LEU A 41 3.22 -5.42 8.19
CA LEU A 41 2.21 -6.45 7.91
C LEU A 41 0.84 -5.79 7.80
N ARG A 42 0.18 -6.05 6.68
CA ARG A 42 -1.16 -5.54 6.38
C ARG A 42 -2.07 -6.69 5.97
N GLY A 43 -3.33 -6.66 6.38
CA GLY A 43 -4.21 -7.80 6.13
C GLY A 43 -5.68 -7.58 6.44
N VAL A 44 -6.44 -8.63 6.23
CA VAL A 44 -7.87 -8.68 6.53
C VAL A 44 -8.15 -9.79 7.51
N HIS A 45 -8.90 -9.47 8.56
CA HIS A 45 -9.42 -10.44 9.52
C HIS A 45 -10.94 -10.53 9.47
N LEU A 46 -11.48 -11.57 10.09
CA LEU A 46 -12.91 -11.75 10.29
C LEU A 46 -13.25 -11.58 11.76
N LEU A 47 -14.02 -10.55 12.08
CA LEU A 47 -14.68 -10.48 13.37
C LEU A 47 -15.73 -11.61 13.49
N PRO A 48 -15.91 -12.20 14.69
CA PRO A 48 -16.94 -13.21 14.91
C PRO A 48 -18.33 -12.71 14.51
N LEU A 49 -19.14 -13.55 13.86
CA LEU A 49 -20.46 -13.10 13.36
C LEU A 49 -21.31 -12.52 14.48
N ARG A 50 -21.33 -13.19 15.64
CA ARG A 50 -22.11 -12.76 16.83
C ARG A 50 -21.76 -11.35 17.28
N ASP A 51 -20.51 -10.94 17.11
CA ASP A 51 -20.03 -9.62 17.55
C ASP A 51 -20.55 -8.57 16.56
N VAL A 52 -20.52 -8.86 15.24
CA VAL A 52 -20.93 -7.89 14.21
C VAL A 52 -22.45 -7.76 14.05
N VAL A 53 -23.23 -8.79 14.39
CA VAL A 53 -24.71 -8.69 14.42
C VAL A 53 -25.24 -8.29 15.79
N GLY A 54 -24.35 -8.16 16.79
CA GLY A 54 -24.68 -7.71 18.13
C GLY A 54 -25.00 -6.22 18.18
N MET A 55 -25.49 -5.76 19.33
CA MET A 55 -25.88 -4.35 19.55
C MET A 55 -24.70 -3.44 19.95
N HIS A 56 -23.53 -4.02 20.24
CA HIS A 56 -22.38 -3.27 20.72
C HIS A 56 -21.43 -2.94 19.56
N ASP A 57 -20.80 -1.78 19.64
CA ASP A 57 -19.73 -1.41 18.72
C ASP A 57 -18.55 -2.37 18.86
N VAL A 58 -17.92 -2.70 17.74
CA VAL A 58 -16.76 -3.59 17.67
C VAL A 58 -15.61 -2.86 17.01
N GLU A 59 -14.40 -3.02 17.56
CA GLU A 59 -13.20 -2.49 16.94
C GLU A 59 -12.89 -3.24 15.63
N GLU A 60 -13.09 -2.58 14.49
CA GLU A 60 -12.88 -3.15 13.16
C GLU A 60 -11.39 -3.14 12.72
N THR A 61 -10.46 -2.81 13.61
CA THR A 61 -9.04 -2.66 13.27
C THR A 61 -8.15 -3.12 14.42
N VAL A 62 -7.19 -3.98 14.10
CA VAL A 62 -6.18 -4.45 15.03
C VAL A 62 -4.85 -3.83 14.62
N GLU A 63 -4.23 -3.09 15.54
CA GLU A 63 -2.91 -2.48 15.39
C GLU A 63 -1.97 -3.07 16.45
N LYS A 64 -0.80 -3.56 16.03
CA LYS A 64 0.22 -4.09 16.93
C LYS A 64 1.61 -3.83 16.37
N SER A 65 2.39 -3.03 17.07
CA SER A 65 3.77 -2.75 16.70
C SER A 65 4.72 -3.21 17.80
N GLY A 66 5.89 -3.73 17.43
CA GLY A 66 6.91 -4.16 18.39
C GLY A 66 7.99 -5.05 17.80
N ILE A 67 9.00 -5.34 18.63
CA ILE A 67 10.08 -6.25 18.26
C ILE A 67 9.69 -7.68 18.61
N HIS A 68 9.61 -8.54 17.61
CA HIS A 68 9.25 -9.95 17.75
C HIS A 68 10.24 -10.84 16.99
N ASP A 69 10.83 -11.83 17.67
CA ASP A 69 11.88 -12.70 17.10
C ASP A 69 13.05 -11.91 16.46
N GLY A 70 13.35 -10.73 17.03
CA GLY A 70 14.38 -9.80 16.54
C GLY A 70 13.98 -9.00 15.30
N LEU A 71 12.72 -9.04 14.88
CA LEU A 71 12.18 -8.23 13.78
C LEU A 71 11.30 -7.11 14.36
N GLU A 72 11.50 -5.88 13.89
CA GLU A 72 10.53 -4.81 14.10
C GLU A 72 9.35 -5.02 13.15
N ILE A 73 8.16 -5.24 13.72
CA ILE A 73 6.94 -5.55 12.98
C ILE A 73 5.90 -4.51 13.34
N ASP A 74 5.26 -3.96 12.31
CA ASP A 74 4.07 -3.13 12.43
C ASP A 74 2.90 -3.84 11.76
N LEU A 75 1.98 -4.38 12.54
CA LEU A 75 0.82 -5.13 12.08
C LEU A 75 -0.42 -4.23 12.12
N VAL A 76 -1.08 -4.08 10.97
CA VAL A 76 -2.39 -3.41 10.86
C VAL A 76 -3.31 -4.28 10.03
N THR A 77 -4.41 -4.76 10.62
CA THR A 77 -5.44 -5.51 9.90
C THR A 77 -6.80 -4.89 10.12
N HIS A 78 -7.68 -5.03 9.14
CA HIS A 78 -9.07 -4.54 9.22
C HIS A 78 -10.06 -5.70 9.13
N ASP A 79 -11.22 -5.58 9.77
CA ASP A 79 -12.33 -6.49 9.50
C ASP A 79 -12.67 -6.46 8.00
N ALA A 80 -13.08 -7.61 7.45
CA ALA A 80 -13.42 -7.75 6.05
C ALA A 80 -14.46 -6.73 5.57
N LYS A 81 -15.48 -6.40 6.37
CA LYS A 81 -16.48 -5.38 5.98
C LYS A 81 -15.82 -4.01 5.80
N LYS A 82 -14.99 -3.59 6.76
CA LYS A 82 -14.27 -2.31 6.69
C LYS A 82 -13.32 -2.29 5.50
N PHE A 83 -12.53 -3.35 5.30
CA PHE A 83 -11.58 -3.41 4.19
C PHE A 83 -12.28 -3.39 2.83
N PHE A 84 -13.35 -4.18 2.64
CA PHE A 84 -14.11 -4.21 1.39
C PHE A 84 -14.77 -2.86 1.11
N GLY A 85 -15.31 -2.21 2.14
CA GLY A 85 -15.82 -0.84 2.03
C GLY A 85 -14.74 0.18 1.68
N LEU A 86 -13.50 -0.01 2.12
CA LEU A 86 -12.36 0.81 1.70
C LEU A 86 -11.93 0.53 0.27
N MET A 87 -12.06 -0.70 -0.24
CA MET A 87 -11.79 -1.03 -1.66
C MET A 87 -12.78 -0.35 -2.60
N LEU A 88 -14.04 -0.21 -2.19
CA LEU A 88 -15.06 0.53 -2.93
C LEU A 88 -14.87 2.04 -2.86
N LYS A 89 -14.05 2.52 -1.93
CA LYS A 89 -13.57 3.90 -1.90
C LYS A 89 -12.32 3.95 -2.77
N LYS A 90 -12.09 5.08 -3.44
CA LYS A 90 -10.91 5.38 -4.27
C LYS A 90 -9.57 5.38 -3.50
N ASN A 91 -9.29 4.31 -2.76
CA ASN A 91 -8.21 4.17 -1.79
C ASN A 91 -7.17 3.21 -2.35
N GLY A 92 -6.15 3.76 -3.01
CA GLY A 92 -5.07 2.97 -3.60
C GLY A 92 -4.31 2.14 -2.56
N TYR A 93 -4.19 2.64 -1.32
CA TYR A 93 -3.43 1.97 -0.27
C TYR A 93 -3.95 0.56 0.07
N VAL A 94 -5.26 0.36 0.17
CA VAL A 94 -5.81 -0.99 0.46
C VAL A 94 -5.66 -1.93 -0.74
N LEU A 95 -5.69 -1.41 -1.97
CA LEU A 95 -5.43 -2.20 -3.17
C LEU A 95 -3.96 -2.62 -3.26
N GLU A 96 -3.02 -1.75 -2.89
CA GLU A 96 -1.59 -2.09 -2.81
C GLU A 96 -1.31 -3.19 -1.78
N GLN A 97 -2.04 -3.20 -0.65
CA GLN A 97 -1.94 -4.27 0.34
C GLN A 97 -2.49 -5.59 -0.22
N LEU A 98 -3.72 -5.58 -0.73
CA LEU A 98 -4.38 -6.76 -1.30
C LEU A 98 -3.57 -7.39 -2.45
N LEU A 99 -2.99 -6.56 -3.32
CA LEU A 99 -2.27 -6.99 -4.51
C LEU A 99 -0.76 -7.13 -4.28
N SER A 100 -0.29 -6.99 -3.03
CA SER A 100 1.12 -7.16 -2.71
C SER A 100 1.59 -8.57 -3.10
N PRO A 101 2.68 -8.70 -3.88
CA PRO A 101 3.25 -10.00 -4.21
C PRO A 101 3.97 -10.65 -3.01
N LEU A 102 4.17 -9.91 -1.91
CA LEU A 102 4.89 -10.36 -0.73
C LEU A 102 3.90 -10.98 0.28
N ILE A 103 3.39 -12.15 -0.06
CA ILE A 103 2.37 -12.86 0.73
C ILE A 103 3.00 -13.55 1.94
N VAL A 104 2.44 -13.31 3.13
CA VAL A 104 2.78 -14.05 4.36
C VAL A 104 1.76 -15.14 4.61
N LEU A 105 0.47 -14.82 4.54
CA LEU A 105 -0.65 -15.74 4.71
C LEU A 105 -1.70 -15.45 3.64
N THR A 106 -2.28 -16.49 3.07
CA THR A 106 -3.33 -16.38 2.05
C THR A 106 -4.37 -17.50 2.22
N THR A 107 -5.60 -17.23 1.78
CA THR A 107 -6.69 -18.21 1.68
C THR A 107 -7.28 -18.21 0.27
N PRO A 108 -8.12 -19.20 -0.12
CA PRO A 108 -8.85 -19.15 -1.38
C PRO A 108 -9.70 -17.87 -1.55
N GLU A 109 -10.26 -17.36 -0.46
CA GLU A 109 -11.02 -16.11 -0.43
C GLU A 109 -10.15 -14.88 -0.74
N HIS A 110 -8.86 -14.90 -0.40
CA HIS A 110 -7.92 -13.85 -0.79
C HIS A 110 -7.70 -13.84 -2.31
N GLU A 111 -7.54 -15.00 -2.94
CA GLU A 111 -7.44 -15.09 -4.40
C GLU A 111 -8.70 -14.57 -5.10
N GLU A 112 -9.88 -14.93 -4.60
CA GLU A 112 -11.15 -14.41 -5.09
C GLU A 112 -11.26 -12.88 -4.91
N LEU A 113 -10.83 -12.36 -3.75
CA LEU A 113 -10.82 -10.93 -3.48
C LEU A 113 -9.89 -10.17 -4.44
N LYS A 114 -8.74 -10.74 -4.81
CA LYS A 114 -7.84 -10.16 -5.84
C LYS A 114 -8.50 -10.11 -7.22
N CYS A 115 -9.30 -11.12 -7.58
CA CYS A 115 -10.08 -11.08 -8.82
C CYS A 115 -11.12 -9.96 -8.80
N ILE A 116 -11.83 -9.78 -7.67
CA ILE A 116 -12.83 -8.72 -7.49
C ILE A 116 -12.18 -7.31 -7.51
N ALA A 117 -10.92 -7.19 -7.08
CA ALA A 117 -10.22 -5.90 -6.97
C ALA A 117 -10.19 -5.10 -8.27
N ALA A 118 -10.14 -5.77 -9.43
CA ALA A 118 -10.16 -5.10 -10.74
C ALA A 118 -11.44 -4.26 -10.93
N ASP A 119 -12.57 -4.75 -10.44
CA ASP A 119 -13.88 -4.08 -10.53
C ASP A 119 -14.05 -2.95 -9.49
N CYS A 120 -13.11 -2.82 -8.53
CA CYS A 120 -13.06 -1.71 -7.59
C CYS A 120 -12.34 -0.48 -8.16
N ILE A 121 -11.47 -0.68 -9.15
CA ILE A 121 -10.58 0.37 -9.67
C ILE A 121 -11.38 1.36 -10.53
N THR A 122 -11.12 2.65 -10.27
CA THR A 122 -11.74 3.76 -11.00
C THR A 122 -10.70 4.81 -11.35
N LYS A 123 -10.98 5.64 -12.36
CA LYS A 123 -10.09 6.76 -12.70
C LYS A 123 -9.88 7.72 -11.51
N HIS A 124 -10.84 7.82 -10.60
CA HIS A 124 -10.72 8.69 -9.42
C HIS A 124 -9.73 8.21 -8.36
N HIS A 125 -9.13 7.01 -8.50
CA HIS A 125 -7.97 6.62 -7.70
C HIS A 125 -6.78 7.56 -7.88
N ALA A 126 -6.69 8.28 -9.01
CA ALA A 126 -5.70 9.34 -9.20
C ALA A 126 -5.70 10.37 -8.05
N HIS A 127 -6.87 10.70 -7.48
CA HIS A 127 -6.98 11.68 -6.39
C HIS A 127 -6.29 11.20 -5.10
N HIS A 128 -6.31 9.89 -4.82
CA HIS A 128 -5.58 9.32 -3.69
C HIS A 128 -4.08 9.52 -3.86
N TYR A 129 -3.55 9.20 -5.05
CA TYR A 129 -2.13 9.37 -5.34
C TYR A 129 -1.69 10.83 -5.34
N PHE A 130 -2.53 11.75 -5.84
CA PHE A 130 -2.25 13.19 -5.73
C PHE A 130 -2.16 13.67 -4.28
N GLY A 131 -3.13 13.28 -3.44
CA GLY A 131 -3.17 13.68 -2.03
C GLY A 131 -2.02 13.08 -1.23
N PHE A 132 -1.67 11.81 -1.51
CA PHE A 132 -0.51 11.16 -0.90
C PHE A 132 0.79 11.87 -1.30
N ALA A 133 0.97 12.13 -2.60
CA ALA A 133 2.17 12.79 -3.11
C ALA A 133 2.34 14.19 -2.48
N GLU A 134 1.25 14.95 -2.36
CA GLU A 134 1.27 16.26 -1.73
C GLU A 134 1.66 16.18 -0.24
N THR A 135 1.13 15.21 0.49
CA THR A 135 1.46 15.00 1.90
C THR A 135 2.94 14.68 2.09
N GLN A 136 3.49 13.79 1.25
CA GLN A 136 4.90 13.44 1.30
C GLN A 136 5.81 14.58 0.83
N TRP A 137 5.37 15.37 -0.15
CA TRP A 137 6.08 16.56 -0.60
C TRP A 137 6.16 17.62 0.52
N LYS A 138 5.07 17.86 1.24
CA LYS A 138 5.07 18.74 2.42
C LYS A 138 6.01 18.23 3.52
N LEU A 139 6.05 16.91 3.75
CA LEU A 139 6.98 16.31 4.70
C LEU A 139 8.44 16.45 4.25
N PHE A 140 8.70 16.26 2.95
CA PHE A 140 10.02 16.46 2.35
C PHE A 140 10.55 17.87 2.59
N LEU A 141 9.72 18.89 2.38
CA LEU A 141 10.09 20.30 2.56
C LEU A 141 10.21 20.76 4.02
N LYS A 142 9.71 19.98 4.99
CA LYS A 142 9.72 20.36 6.41
C LYS A 142 11.07 20.11 7.09
N ALA A 143 11.88 19.19 6.56
CA ALA A 143 13.19 18.86 7.12
C ALA A 143 14.29 19.72 6.51
N ASP A 144 15.25 20.14 7.34
CA ASP A 144 16.42 20.90 6.93
C ASP A 144 17.71 20.27 7.53
N PRO A 145 18.57 19.63 6.71
CA PRO A 145 18.39 19.37 5.29
C PRO A 145 17.30 18.29 5.01
N PRO A 146 16.68 18.28 3.83
CA PRO A 146 15.63 17.31 3.47
C PRO A 146 16.11 15.85 3.47
N HIS A 147 15.22 14.94 3.85
CA HIS A 147 15.46 13.50 3.80
C HIS A 147 14.95 12.88 2.48
N VAL A 148 15.70 11.91 1.94
CA VAL A 148 15.37 11.18 0.71
C VAL A 148 14.12 10.31 0.82
N LYS A 149 13.79 9.80 2.02
CA LYS A 149 12.67 8.87 2.21
C LYS A 149 11.33 9.49 1.76
N PRO A 150 10.87 10.64 2.27
CA PRO A 150 9.66 11.30 1.76
C PRO A 150 9.66 11.51 0.23
N LEU A 151 10.81 11.88 -0.34
CA LEU A 151 10.93 12.09 -1.79
C LEU A 151 10.76 10.80 -2.60
N LEU A 152 11.32 9.67 -2.15
CA LEU A 152 11.07 8.36 -2.76
C LEU A 152 9.58 7.98 -2.70
N TYR A 153 8.89 8.28 -1.59
CA TYR A 153 7.46 8.06 -1.50
C TYR A 153 6.69 8.93 -2.50
N VAL A 154 7.05 10.21 -2.67
CA VAL A 154 6.46 11.11 -3.68
C VAL A 154 6.55 10.48 -5.08
N TYR A 155 7.74 10.08 -5.50
CA TYR A 155 7.92 9.49 -6.84
C TYR A 155 7.20 8.16 -6.97
N ARG A 156 7.26 7.31 -5.94
CA ARG A 156 6.55 6.03 -5.94
C ARG A 156 5.06 6.23 -6.16
N VAL A 157 4.39 7.08 -5.38
CA VAL A 157 2.93 7.22 -5.50
C VAL A 157 2.50 7.93 -6.79
N LEU A 158 3.30 8.87 -7.30
CA LEU A 158 3.00 9.50 -8.59
C LEU A 158 3.13 8.49 -9.72
N LEU A 159 4.19 7.67 -9.74
CA LEU A 159 4.38 6.65 -10.75
C LEU A 159 3.35 5.52 -10.63
N THR A 160 2.97 5.10 -9.42
CA THR A 160 1.87 4.15 -9.21
C THR A 160 0.56 4.69 -9.79
N GLY A 161 0.23 5.95 -9.51
CA GLY A 161 -0.96 6.58 -10.09
C GLY A 161 -0.90 6.63 -11.62
N ILE A 162 0.24 7.00 -12.20
CA ILE A 162 0.41 7.09 -13.66
C ILE A 162 0.24 5.71 -14.30
N HIS A 163 0.88 4.69 -13.72
CA HIS A 163 0.77 3.31 -14.18
C HIS A 163 -0.69 2.85 -14.11
N LEU A 164 -1.36 3.02 -12.97
CA LEU A 164 -2.75 2.64 -12.79
C LEU A 164 -3.67 3.30 -13.82
N MET A 165 -3.54 4.62 -14.03
CA MET A 165 -4.39 5.33 -14.97
C MET A 165 -4.22 4.85 -16.42
N ARG A 166 -3.03 4.38 -16.77
CA ARG A 166 -2.68 3.88 -18.12
C ARG A 166 -3.04 2.42 -18.34
N THR A 167 -2.90 1.57 -17.32
CA THR A 167 -2.96 0.11 -17.47
C THR A 167 -4.16 -0.53 -16.79
N GLY A 168 -4.77 0.16 -15.81
CA GLY A 168 -5.76 -0.43 -14.91
C GLY A 168 -5.16 -1.42 -13.89
N GLN A 169 -3.84 -1.49 -13.79
CA GLN A 169 -3.14 -2.38 -12.86
C GLN A 169 -2.45 -1.58 -11.76
N ILE A 170 -2.34 -2.17 -10.56
CA ILE A 170 -1.60 -1.58 -9.44
C ILE A 170 -0.18 -2.12 -9.47
N GLU A 171 0.81 -1.21 -9.45
CA GLU A 171 2.20 -1.53 -9.16
C GLU A 171 2.73 -0.52 -8.15
N ALA A 172 3.19 -1.01 -7.00
CA ALA A 172 3.62 -0.20 -5.86
C ALA A 172 5.16 -0.12 -5.77
N ASN A 173 5.87 -0.99 -6.47
CA ASN A 173 7.32 -1.09 -6.43
C ASN A 173 7.96 -0.03 -7.33
N LEU A 174 8.66 0.93 -6.72
CA LEU A 174 9.30 2.03 -7.43
C LEU A 174 10.35 1.57 -8.45
N VAL A 175 11.06 0.48 -8.18
CA VAL A 175 12.08 -0.04 -9.11
C VAL A 175 11.41 -0.52 -10.40
N ARG A 176 10.34 -1.30 -10.29
CA ARG A 176 9.57 -1.78 -11.44
C ARG A 176 8.87 -0.65 -12.19
N LEU A 177 8.28 0.30 -11.47
CA LEU A 177 7.69 1.49 -12.09
C LEU A 177 8.73 2.29 -12.88
N ASN A 178 9.99 2.29 -12.43
CA ASN A 178 11.07 2.98 -13.12
C ASN A 178 11.60 2.23 -14.35
N ASP A 179 11.23 0.96 -14.54
CA ASP A 179 11.51 0.25 -15.79
C ASP A 179 10.79 0.90 -16.97
N ASP A 180 9.61 1.49 -16.76
CA ASP A 180 8.90 2.26 -17.77
C ASP A 180 9.22 3.76 -17.72
N ALA A 181 9.29 4.34 -16.50
CA ALA A 181 9.46 5.78 -16.33
C ALA A 181 10.87 6.28 -16.68
N LYS A 182 11.88 5.40 -16.62
CA LYS A 182 13.29 5.66 -16.96
C LYS A 182 13.87 6.95 -16.32
N LEU A 183 13.50 7.21 -15.07
CA LEU A 183 14.00 8.36 -14.32
C LEU A 183 15.42 8.03 -13.78
N PRO A 184 16.48 8.71 -14.26
CA PRO A 184 17.86 8.29 -14.03
C PRO A 184 18.32 8.49 -12.57
N TYR A 185 17.66 9.38 -11.82
CA TYR A 185 18.01 9.71 -10.44
C TYR A 185 17.40 8.74 -9.41
N ILE A 186 16.40 7.92 -9.78
CA ILE A 186 15.74 7.00 -8.83
C ILE A 186 16.72 5.97 -8.23
N PRO A 187 17.57 5.27 -9.02
CA PRO A 187 18.54 4.32 -8.45
C PRO A 187 19.48 4.96 -7.43
N GLU A 188 19.92 6.19 -7.69
CA GLU A 188 20.78 6.94 -6.77
C GLU A 188 20.05 7.29 -5.47
N LEU A 189 18.82 7.82 -5.56
CA LEU A 189 18.02 8.14 -4.37
C LEU A 189 17.74 6.89 -3.51
N ILE A 190 17.47 5.74 -4.14
CA ILE A 190 17.33 4.47 -3.44
C ILE A 190 18.64 4.10 -2.75
N ALA A 191 19.78 4.16 -3.45
CA ALA A 191 21.09 3.85 -2.88
C ALA A 191 21.44 4.75 -1.68
N ARG A 192 21.11 6.05 -1.76
CA ARG A 192 21.24 7.00 -0.65
C ARG A 192 20.39 6.59 0.56
N LYS A 193 19.12 6.22 0.33
CA LYS A 193 18.22 5.73 1.39
C LYS A 193 18.74 4.47 2.06
N THR A 194 19.18 3.50 1.27
CA THR A 194 19.64 2.19 1.79
C THR A 194 21.03 2.26 2.42
N GLY A 195 21.81 3.30 2.11
CA GLY A 195 23.14 3.53 2.64
C GLY A 195 23.19 4.07 4.08
N GLY A 196 22.03 4.30 4.71
CA GLY A 196 21.89 4.69 6.12
C GLY A 196 21.50 6.16 6.32
N PRO A 197 21.18 6.57 7.57
CA PRO A 197 20.60 7.86 7.89
C PRO A 197 21.45 9.07 7.44
N GLU A 198 22.77 8.95 7.55
CA GLU A 198 23.72 10.02 7.18
C GLU A 198 23.73 10.29 5.67
N LYS A 199 23.60 9.24 4.85
CA LYS A 199 23.57 9.34 3.38
C LYS A 199 22.19 9.69 2.83
N GLY A 200 21.16 9.65 3.68
CA GLY A 200 19.79 9.94 3.32
C GLY A 200 19.44 11.43 3.26
N ARG A 201 20.39 12.34 3.53
CA ARG A 201 20.19 13.79 3.43
C ARG A 201 20.48 14.29 2.02
N LEU A 202 19.73 15.30 1.59
CA LEU A 202 19.85 15.94 0.27
C LEU A 202 20.34 17.38 0.42
N GLU A 203 21.14 17.83 -0.55
CA GLU A 203 21.66 19.20 -0.55
C GLU A 203 20.60 20.18 -1.07
N GLU A 204 20.65 21.44 -0.60
CA GLU A 204 19.73 22.48 -1.05
C GLU A 204 19.82 22.74 -2.57
N ALA A 205 20.99 22.53 -3.17
CA ALA A 205 21.21 22.71 -4.61
C ALA A 205 20.31 21.79 -5.46
N ASP A 206 19.93 20.62 -4.94
CA ASP A 206 19.09 19.65 -5.65
C ASP A 206 17.58 19.97 -5.55
N LEU A 207 17.18 20.86 -4.63
CA LEU A 207 15.75 21.10 -4.35
C LEU A 207 14.98 21.62 -5.55
N LYS A 208 15.58 22.55 -6.31
CA LYS A 208 14.94 23.11 -7.52
C LYS A 208 14.68 22.03 -8.57
N PHE A 209 15.60 21.08 -8.70
CA PHE A 209 15.45 19.96 -9.61
C PHE A 209 14.30 19.05 -9.17
N TYR A 210 14.27 18.64 -7.90
CA TYR A 210 13.21 17.76 -7.39
C TYR A 210 11.82 18.43 -7.40
N GLU A 211 11.75 19.74 -7.18
CA GLU A 211 10.50 20.50 -7.30
C GLU A 211 9.99 20.52 -8.75
N ALA A 212 10.89 20.72 -9.72
CA ALA A 212 10.54 20.66 -11.14
C ALA A 212 10.02 19.26 -11.52
N GLU A 213 10.69 18.19 -11.08
CA GLU A 213 10.27 16.82 -11.34
C GLU A 213 8.95 16.46 -10.66
N TYR A 214 8.73 16.92 -9.43
CA TYR A 214 7.45 16.77 -8.74
C TYR A 214 6.30 17.41 -9.53
N LYS A 215 6.47 18.65 -10.00
CA LYS A 215 5.47 19.34 -10.83
C LYS A 215 5.24 18.64 -12.17
N ARG A 216 6.33 18.19 -12.81
CA ARG A 216 6.28 17.46 -14.09
C ARG A 216 5.49 16.16 -13.94
N LEU A 217 5.82 15.32 -12.96
CA LEU A 217 5.16 14.03 -12.75
C LEU A 217 3.71 14.18 -12.31
N ARG A 218 3.37 15.22 -11.53
CA ARG A 218 1.96 15.55 -11.26
C ARG A 218 1.19 15.90 -12.52
N SER A 219 1.79 16.65 -13.44
CA SER A 219 1.16 16.98 -14.72
C SER A 219 0.96 15.72 -15.58
N VAL A 220 1.93 14.80 -15.58
CA VAL A 220 1.79 13.50 -16.27
C VAL A 220 0.67 12.66 -15.67
N LEU A 221 0.54 12.61 -14.34
CA LEU A 221 -0.57 11.94 -13.67
C LEU A 221 -1.92 12.59 -14.03
N GLN A 222 -1.97 13.92 -14.12
CA GLN A 222 -3.17 14.65 -14.49
C GLN A 222 -3.61 14.29 -15.92
N THR A 223 -2.69 14.30 -16.88
CA THR A 223 -2.96 13.88 -18.26
C THR A 223 -3.41 12.41 -18.30
N ALA A 224 -2.72 11.51 -17.58
CA ALA A 224 -3.11 10.11 -17.53
C ALA A 224 -4.52 9.92 -16.95
N PHE A 225 -4.90 10.69 -15.94
CA PHE A 225 -6.25 10.70 -15.37
C PHE A 225 -7.31 11.18 -16.38
N GLU A 226 -7.03 12.25 -17.12
CA GLU A 226 -7.93 12.79 -18.14
C GLU A 226 -8.15 11.80 -19.29
N GLU A 227 -7.08 11.15 -19.75
CA GLU A 227 -7.08 10.16 -20.84
C GLU A 227 -7.54 8.76 -20.41
N SER A 228 -7.62 8.49 -19.10
CA SER A 228 -7.94 7.16 -18.58
C SER A 228 -9.33 6.70 -19.00
N ARG A 229 -9.40 5.44 -19.44
CA ARG A 229 -10.64 4.73 -19.78
C ARG A 229 -11.21 3.92 -18.61
N LEU A 230 -10.61 4.04 -17.42
CA LEU A 230 -11.12 3.36 -16.23
C LEU A 230 -12.52 3.89 -15.87
N PRO A 231 -13.39 3.05 -15.28
CA PRO A 231 -14.72 3.47 -14.84
C PRO A 231 -14.68 4.67 -13.88
N GLU A 232 -15.77 5.44 -13.84
CA GLU A 232 -15.95 6.51 -12.85
C GLU A 232 -16.42 5.96 -11.49
N VAL A 233 -17.18 4.87 -11.51
CA VAL A 233 -17.73 4.20 -10.33
C VAL A 233 -17.30 2.73 -10.27
N PRO A 234 -17.06 2.17 -9.07
CA PRO A 234 -16.73 0.75 -8.93
C PRO A 234 -17.95 -0.13 -9.24
N ASN A 235 -17.72 -1.36 -9.71
CA ASN A 235 -18.74 -2.36 -10.03
C ASN A 235 -18.62 -3.64 -9.16
N ALA A 236 -17.94 -3.55 -8.02
CA ALA A 236 -17.60 -4.70 -7.18
C ALA A 236 -18.56 -4.93 -5.98
N ASP A 237 -19.52 -4.04 -5.72
CA ASP A 237 -20.32 -4.03 -4.48
C ASP A 237 -21.03 -5.36 -4.22
N ALA A 238 -21.77 -5.87 -5.20
CA ALA A 238 -22.49 -7.15 -5.08
C ALA A 238 -21.52 -8.33 -4.84
N ALA A 239 -20.38 -8.36 -5.54
CA ALA A 239 -19.39 -9.43 -5.41
C ALA A 239 -18.73 -9.41 -4.02
N LEU A 240 -18.33 -8.22 -3.54
CA LEU A 240 -17.76 -8.05 -2.20
C LEU A 240 -18.76 -8.41 -1.11
N ASN A 241 -20.03 -7.99 -1.25
CA ASN A 241 -21.08 -8.33 -0.29
C ASN A 241 -21.32 -9.84 -0.24
N ASN A 242 -21.41 -10.51 -1.39
CA ASN A 242 -21.57 -11.96 -1.47
C ASN A 242 -20.39 -12.70 -0.82
N LEU A 243 -19.16 -12.27 -1.10
CA LEU A 243 -17.96 -12.82 -0.46
C LEU A 243 -18.03 -12.61 1.06
N LEU A 244 -18.34 -11.40 1.52
CA LEU A 244 -18.43 -11.06 2.95
C LEU A 244 -19.44 -11.93 3.69
N ILE A 245 -20.64 -12.10 3.14
CA ILE A 245 -21.68 -12.97 3.72
C ILE A 245 -21.17 -14.41 3.80
N ARG A 246 -20.60 -14.92 2.70
CA ARG A 246 -20.11 -16.31 2.65
C ARG A 246 -19.00 -16.58 3.66
N VAL A 247 -18.01 -15.70 3.78
CA VAL A 247 -16.90 -15.90 4.73
C VAL A 247 -17.38 -15.85 6.18
N ARG A 248 -18.34 -14.98 6.49
CA ARG A 248 -18.90 -14.90 7.85
C ARG A 248 -19.75 -16.12 8.22
N LEU A 249 -20.49 -16.67 7.26
CA LEU A 249 -21.29 -17.88 7.50
C LEU A 249 -20.43 -19.14 7.62
N LYS A 250 -19.25 -19.19 6.97
CA LYS A 250 -18.29 -20.29 7.09
C LYS A 250 -17.54 -20.31 8.43
N SER A 251 -17.31 -19.15 9.04
CA SER A 251 -16.50 -19.02 10.26
C SER A 251 -17.29 -19.19 11.57
N ASN A 252 -18.54 -19.66 11.51
CA ASN A 252 -19.35 -20.03 12.67
C ASN A 252 -19.40 -21.54 12.87
#